data_AF-A0A831JNZ3-F1
#
_entry.id   AF-A0A831JNZ3-F1
#
_cell.length_a   1.000
_cell.length_b   1.000
_cell.length_c   1.000
_cell.angle_alpha   90.00
_cell.angle_beta   90.00
_cell.angle_gamma   90.00
#
_symmetry.space_group_name_H-M   'P 1'
#
loop_
_entity.id
_entity.type
_entity.pdbx_description
1 polymer ?
#
loop_
_entity_poly.entity_id
_entity_poly.type
_entity_poly.pdbx_seq_one_letter_code
_entity_poly.pdbx_strand_id
1 'polypeptide(L)'
;MNKFAILLSGFLCLAGAVSGQSLEQTTEQRLKDFFTSYETSYARIGKCKLERFEVEHEKKVLRVYANPAFGYQPFTEENVSAIYRLLKQSLPGPVNYYTLQVYADGKLIEDLVPNAYRKKQDKTRLYGKLEAKGNPWVTNVSRPYEISRGLEGRHIALWQSHGKVYRNERNEWRWQRPRLFCTTEDLFTQSFVVPYLIPMLENAGAVVFTPRERDWQRYEVIVDNNTCTKGSHYLEVEDKKYRWQDTDKPGFAQKYQQYPDNYNPFTDGTARFIPTQGQPEKAFAEWIPDIPEKGKYAVYVSYQTLPESVSDAKYLVFHNGGVTEFKVNQQMGGGTWVYLGTFEFDKGRNDYGMVVLSNESSQKGVVCADAVRFGGGMGNIVRGGQVSGVPRYLEGARYWAQWAGMPYP
;
A
#
# COMPACT_ATOMS: atom_id res chain seq x y z
N MET A 1 -79.27 53.48 2.21
CA MET A 1 -78.10 54.00 2.95
C MET A 1 -77.10 52.86 3.14
N ASN A 2 -75.82 53.16 2.91
CA ASN A 2 -74.75 52.25 2.49
C ASN A 2 -74.20 51.25 3.54
N LYS A 3 -73.47 50.27 2.96
CA LYS A 3 -72.33 49.43 3.44
C LYS A 3 -72.74 48.01 3.89
N PHE A 4 -72.19 46.89 3.42
CA PHE A 4 -70.82 46.43 3.06
C PHE A 4 -70.94 45.30 2.00
N ALA A 5 -70.23 45.26 0.86
CA ALA A 5 -68.80 45.00 0.60
C ALA A 5 -68.30 43.56 0.91
N ILE A 6 -68.38 42.70 -0.13
CA ILE A 6 -67.42 41.72 -0.68
C ILE A 6 -66.52 40.93 0.30
N LEU A 7 -66.66 39.59 0.27
CA LEU A 7 -65.58 38.62 0.49
C LEU A 7 -65.83 37.39 -0.40
N LEU A 8 -65.17 37.36 -1.56
CA LEU A 8 -65.11 36.22 -2.47
C LEU A 8 -63.64 36.03 -2.84
N SER A 9 -62.95 35.17 -2.09
CA SER A 9 -61.64 34.60 -2.44
C SER A 9 -61.29 33.50 -1.46
N GLY A 10 -61.28 32.26 -1.93
CA GLY A 10 -60.87 31.12 -1.11
C GLY A 10 -61.27 29.77 -1.68
N PHE A 11 -61.11 29.53 -2.99
CA PHE A 11 -61.30 28.19 -3.56
C PHE A 11 -60.46 27.96 -4.82
N LEU A 12 -59.13 28.10 -4.70
CA LEU A 12 -58.19 27.67 -5.74
C LEU A 12 -56.84 27.33 -5.09
N CYS A 13 -56.73 26.15 -4.46
CA CYS A 13 -55.43 25.55 -4.11
C CYS A 13 -55.46 24.03 -3.84
N LEU A 14 -56.61 23.35 -3.91
CA LEU A 14 -56.69 21.91 -3.60
C LEU A 14 -56.60 20.98 -4.84
N ALA A 15 -56.71 21.50 -6.06
CA ALA A 15 -56.66 20.68 -7.28
C ALA A 15 -55.23 20.34 -7.75
N GLY A 16 -54.21 21.06 -7.28
CA GLY A 16 -52.80 20.81 -7.65
C GLY A 16 -52.13 19.69 -6.84
N ALA A 17 -52.55 19.49 -5.59
CA ALA A 17 -51.93 18.48 -4.70
C ALA A 17 -52.37 17.04 -5.04
N VAL A 18 -53.64 16.86 -5.45
CA VAL A 18 -54.22 15.53 -5.76
C VAL A 18 -53.66 14.96 -7.08
N SER A 19 -53.34 15.81 -8.06
CA SER A 19 -52.75 15.40 -9.34
C SER A 19 -51.26 15.07 -9.24
N GLY A 20 -50.51 15.78 -8.39
CA GLY A 20 -49.11 15.46 -8.09
C GLY A 20 -48.94 14.12 -7.38
N GLN A 21 -49.82 13.82 -6.41
CA GLN A 21 -49.76 12.59 -5.62
C GLN A 21 -50.08 11.33 -6.45
N SER A 22 -51.00 11.42 -7.43
CA SER A 22 -51.28 10.28 -8.32
C SER A 22 -50.18 10.06 -9.37
N LEU A 23 -49.51 11.13 -9.80
CA LEU A 23 -48.40 11.07 -10.74
C LEU A 23 -47.16 10.42 -10.11
N GLU A 24 -46.85 10.75 -8.84
CA GLU A 24 -45.75 10.14 -8.10
C GLU A 24 -46.01 8.65 -7.84
N GLN A 25 -47.22 8.27 -7.43
CA GLN A 25 -47.61 6.86 -7.25
C GLN A 25 -47.48 6.07 -8.55
N THR A 26 -47.93 6.64 -9.67
CA THR A 26 -47.80 6.02 -10.99
C THR A 26 -46.33 5.87 -11.39
N THR A 27 -45.52 6.90 -11.13
CA THR A 27 -44.07 6.88 -11.40
C THR A 27 -43.37 5.79 -10.58
N GLU A 28 -43.67 5.71 -9.29
CA GLU A 28 -43.13 4.68 -8.40
C GLU A 28 -43.47 3.28 -8.88
N GLN A 29 -44.73 3.04 -9.26
CA GLN A 29 -45.17 1.73 -9.75
C GLN A 29 -44.43 1.35 -11.04
N ARG A 30 -44.31 2.26 -12.01
CA ARG A 30 -43.58 2.01 -13.26
C ARG A 30 -42.10 1.71 -13.03
N LEU A 31 -41.46 2.43 -12.10
CA LEU A 31 -40.08 2.16 -11.72
C LEU A 31 -39.94 0.79 -11.03
N LYS A 32 -40.83 0.44 -10.10
CA LYS A 32 -40.86 -0.88 -9.46
C LYS A 32 -41.01 -2.00 -10.49
N ASP A 33 -41.93 -1.85 -11.43
CA ASP A 33 -42.17 -2.83 -12.50
C ASP A 33 -40.92 -2.98 -13.38
N PHE A 34 -40.30 -1.87 -13.77
CA PHE A 34 -39.06 -1.87 -14.55
C PHE A 34 -37.96 -2.66 -13.86
N PHE A 35 -37.62 -2.33 -12.60
CA PHE A 35 -36.52 -3.01 -11.91
C PHE A 35 -36.84 -4.46 -11.57
N THR A 36 -38.09 -4.78 -11.25
CA THR A 36 -38.47 -6.16 -10.91
C THR A 36 -38.43 -7.08 -12.13
N SER A 37 -38.73 -6.55 -13.32
CA SER A 37 -38.67 -7.27 -14.60
C SER A 37 -37.33 -7.12 -15.33
N TYR A 38 -36.39 -6.37 -14.75
CA TYR A 38 -35.10 -6.12 -15.39
C TYR A 38 -34.25 -7.39 -15.42
N GLU A 39 -33.93 -7.85 -16.62
CA GLU A 39 -33.02 -8.95 -16.88
C GLU A 39 -31.89 -8.48 -17.81
N THR A 40 -30.71 -9.05 -17.64
CA THR A 40 -29.53 -8.76 -18.48
C THR A 40 -28.98 -10.05 -19.05
N SER A 41 -28.63 -10.03 -20.34
CA SER A 41 -28.06 -11.20 -21.04
C SER A 41 -26.58 -11.41 -20.75
N TYR A 42 -25.90 -10.43 -20.14
CA TYR A 42 -24.45 -10.42 -19.95
C TYR A 42 -23.99 -10.96 -18.60
N ALA A 43 -24.87 -10.99 -17.60
CA ALA A 43 -24.50 -11.38 -16.25
C ALA A 43 -25.70 -11.96 -15.50
N ARG A 44 -25.48 -13.00 -14.70
CA ARG A 44 -26.49 -13.48 -13.77
C ARG A 44 -26.49 -12.60 -12.52
N ILE A 45 -27.26 -11.52 -12.55
CA ILE A 45 -27.42 -10.63 -11.40
C ILE A 45 -28.56 -11.09 -10.49
N GLY A 46 -28.54 -10.65 -9.22
CA GLY A 46 -29.63 -10.89 -8.28
C GLY A 46 -30.91 -10.14 -8.69
N LYS A 47 -31.98 -10.29 -7.91
CA LYS A 47 -33.23 -9.56 -8.18
C LYS A 47 -33.04 -8.05 -8.00
N CYS A 48 -33.21 -7.31 -9.09
CA CYS A 48 -33.21 -5.86 -9.11
C CYS A 48 -34.47 -5.30 -8.46
N LYS A 49 -34.33 -4.19 -7.71
CA LYS A 49 -35.41 -3.51 -7.02
C LYS A 49 -35.16 -2.01 -7.00
N LEU A 50 -36.25 -1.24 -7.03
CA LEU A 50 -36.22 0.17 -6.67
C LEU A 50 -36.04 0.30 -5.16
N GLU A 51 -35.02 1.02 -4.70
CA GLU A 51 -34.86 1.36 -3.28
C GLU A 51 -35.60 2.65 -2.95
N ARG A 52 -35.38 3.69 -3.76
CA ARG A 52 -36.03 4.99 -3.62
C ARG A 52 -35.95 5.77 -4.92
N PHE A 53 -36.78 6.80 -5.04
CA PHE A 53 -36.71 7.77 -6.12
C PHE A 53 -36.99 9.17 -5.55
N GLU A 54 -36.50 10.20 -6.25
CA GLU A 54 -36.72 11.60 -5.91
C GLU A 54 -37.14 12.33 -7.18
N VAL A 55 -38.27 13.05 -7.12
CA VAL A 55 -38.75 13.87 -8.23
C VAL A 55 -38.59 15.33 -7.84
N GLU A 56 -37.87 16.08 -8.66
CA GLU A 56 -37.67 17.52 -8.50
C GLU A 56 -38.35 18.23 -9.66
N HIS A 57 -39.65 18.51 -9.51
CA HIS A 57 -40.50 19.05 -10.58
C HIS A 57 -40.02 20.41 -11.11
N GLU A 58 -39.52 21.28 -10.23
CA GLU A 58 -39.00 22.61 -10.62
C GLU A 58 -37.80 22.51 -11.57
N LYS A 59 -36.87 21.60 -11.27
CA LYS A 59 -35.67 21.38 -12.08
C LYS A 59 -35.89 20.36 -13.21
N LYS A 60 -37.07 19.73 -13.26
CA LYS A 60 -37.39 18.61 -14.18
C LYS A 60 -36.34 17.51 -14.10
N VAL A 61 -36.03 17.05 -12.88
CA VAL A 61 -35.07 15.97 -12.63
C VAL A 61 -35.76 14.82 -11.90
N LEU A 62 -35.51 13.59 -12.34
CA LEU A 62 -35.92 12.35 -11.66
C LEU A 62 -34.65 11.58 -11.28
N ARG A 63 -34.41 11.40 -9.98
CA ARG A 63 -33.32 10.57 -9.45
C ARG A 63 -33.88 9.22 -9.03
N VAL A 64 -33.29 8.14 -9.52
CA VAL A 64 -33.74 6.77 -9.29
C VAL A 64 -32.60 6.00 -8.67
N TYR A 65 -32.86 5.34 -7.54
CA TYR A 65 -31.85 4.58 -6.80
C TYR A 65 -32.25 3.11 -6.80
N ALA A 66 -31.43 2.30 -7.47
CA ALA A 66 -31.61 0.86 -7.54
C ALA A 66 -30.77 0.15 -6.47
N ASN A 67 -31.21 -1.04 -6.07
CA ASN A 67 -30.48 -1.86 -5.11
C ASN A 67 -29.12 -2.35 -5.67
N PRO A 68 -28.18 -2.79 -4.82
CA PRO A 68 -26.85 -3.23 -5.26
C PRO A 68 -26.85 -4.30 -6.36
N ALA A 69 -27.88 -5.16 -6.40
CA ALA A 69 -28.01 -6.19 -7.43
C ALA A 69 -27.98 -5.63 -8.86
N PHE A 70 -28.55 -4.43 -9.08
CA PHE A 70 -28.54 -3.77 -10.38
C PHE A 70 -27.14 -3.33 -10.83
N GLY A 71 -26.24 -3.06 -9.87
CA GLY A 71 -24.85 -2.70 -10.12
C GLY A 71 -23.92 -3.87 -10.43
N TYR A 72 -24.37 -5.12 -10.22
CA TYR A 72 -23.54 -6.33 -10.44
C TYR A 72 -23.41 -6.76 -11.91
N GLN A 73 -23.77 -5.89 -12.84
CA GLN A 73 -23.61 -6.10 -14.27
C GLN A 73 -22.51 -5.19 -14.84
N PRO A 74 -21.87 -5.58 -15.95
CA PRO A 74 -20.97 -4.67 -16.65
C PRO A 74 -21.76 -3.54 -17.33
N PHE A 75 -21.36 -2.29 -17.10
CA PHE A 75 -21.91 -1.12 -17.80
C PHE A 75 -21.07 -0.75 -19.02
N THR A 76 -21.75 -0.48 -20.13
CA THR A 76 -21.21 0.01 -21.41
C THR A 76 -21.98 1.25 -21.83
N GLU A 77 -21.43 2.08 -22.72
CA GLU A 77 -22.16 3.26 -23.22
C GLU A 77 -23.48 2.86 -23.88
N GLU A 78 -23.49 1.73 -24.60
CA GLU A 78 -24.64 1.19 -25.29
C GLU A 78 -25.74 0.70 -24.33
N ASN A 79 -25.39 -0.10 -23.31
CA ASN A 79 -26.39 -0.62 -22.38
C ASN A 79 -26.93 0.45 -21.44
N VAL A 80 -26.10 1.42 -21.02
CA VAL A 80 -26.53 2.58 -20.24
C VAL A 80 -27.53 3.40 -21.04
N SER A 81 -27.22 3.69 -22.31
CA SER A 81 -28.15 4.39 -23.21
C SER A 81 -29.47 3.62 -23.38
N ALA A 82 -29.41 2.30 -23.51
CA ALA A 82 -30.60 1.45 -23.61
C ALA A 82 -31.45 1.48 -22.32
N ILE A 83 -30.82 1.41 -21.14
CA ILE A 83 -31.48 1.53 -19.83
C ILE A 83 -32.21 2.87 -19.72
N TYR A 84 -31.52 3.99 -19.99
CA TYR A 84 -32.12 5.32 -19.95
C TYR A 84 -33.31 5.44 -20.91
N ARG A 85 -33.20 4.87 -22.11
CA ARG A 85 -34.29 4.86 -23.10
C ARG A 85 -35.50 4.06 -22.61
N LEU A 86 -35.29 2.83 -22.12
CA LEU A 86 -36.37 1.95 -21.66
C LEU A 86 -37.07 2.53 -20.43
N LEU A 87 -36.31 3.11 -19.49
CA LEU A 87 -36.87 3.82 -18.34
C LEU A 87 -37.74 4.99 -18.80
N LYS A 88 -37.23 5.86 -19.68
CA LYS A 88 -38.03 6.98 -20.22
C LYS A 88 -39.32 6.53 -20.90
N GLN A 89 -39.30 5.41 -21.61
CA GLN A 89 -40.50 4.85 -22.25
C GLN A 89 -41.52 4.29 -21.24
N SER A 90 -41.07 3.77 -20.11
CA SER A 90 -41.95 3.25 -19.05
C SER A 90 -42.62 4.33 -18.19
N LEU A 91 -42.04 5.54 -18.15
CA LEU A 91 -42.48 6.61 -17.26
C LEU A 91 -43.72 7.34 -17.81
N PRO A 92 -44.66 7.79 -16.94
CA PRO A 92 -45.81 8.58 -17.37
C PRO A 92 -45.37 9.98 -17.85
N GLY A 93 -46.12 10.58 -18.79
CA GLY A 93 -46.02 12.02 -19.05
C GLY A 93 -46.61 12.80 -17.86
N PRO A 94 -45.97 13.86 -17.33
CA PRO A 94 -44.84 14.64 -17.85
C PRO A 94 -43.43 14.19 -17.39
N VAL A 95 -43.32 13.19 -16.52
CA VAL A 95 -42.04 12.77 -15.89
C VAL A 95 -41.08 12.14 -16.91
N ASN A 96 -41.61 11.52 -17.98
CA ASN A 96 -40.79 11.00 -19.08
C ASN A 96 -39.95 12.07 -19.83
N TYR A 97 -40.31 13.36 -19.69
CA TYR A 97 -39.55 14.49 -20.24
C TYR A 97 -38.47 15.01 -19.28
N TYR A 98 -38.36 14.46 -18.07
CA TYR A 98 -37.38 14.91 -17.08
C TYR A 98 -35.98 14.38 -17.42
N THR A 99 -34.98 15.09 -16.92
CA THR A 99 -33.60 14.60 -16.88
C THR A 99 -33.56 13.43 -15.90
N LEU A 100 -33.26 12.23 -16.40
CA LEU A 100 -33.17 11.03 -15.60
C LEU A 100 -31.74 10.88 -15.07
N GLN A 101 -31.62 10.54 -13.79
CA GLN A 101 -30.37 10.16 -13.14
C GLN A 101 -30.58 8.82 -12.45
N VAL A 102 -29.91 7.78 -12.92
CA VAL A 102 -30.04 6.43 -12.36
C VAL A 102 -28.79 6.10 -11.55
N TYR A 103 -28.99 5.72 -10.30
CA TYR A 103 -27.94 5.40 -9.35
C TYR A 103 -27.91 3.90 -9.04
N ALA A 104 -26.70 3.34 -9.01
CA ALA A 104 -26.40 2.03 -8.48
C ALA A 104 -25.16 2.15 -7.57
N ASP A 105 -25.22 1.57 -6.37
CA ASP A 105 -24.14 1.66 -5.38
C ASP A 105 -23.66 3.11 -5.11
N GLY A 106 -24.62 4.05 -5.05
CA GLY A 106 -24.37 5.46 -4.79
C GLY A 106 -23.73 6.26 -5.94
N LYS A 107 -23.51 5.65 -7.12
CA LYS A 107 -22.95 6.32 -8.32
C LYS A 107 -23.91 6.30 -9.49
N LEU A 108 -23.80 7.29 -10.37
CA LEU A 108 -24.51 7.27 -11.65
C LEU A 108 -24.06 6.08 -12.48
N ILE A 109 -25.00 5.43 -13.17
CA ILE A 109 -24.70 4.21 -13.95
C ILE A 109 -23.72 4.48 -15.09
N GLU A 110 -23.71 5.69 -15.65
CA GLU A 110 -22.71 6.14 -16.63
C GLU A 110 -21.29 6.20 -16.04
N ASP A 111 -21.13 6.51 -14.75
CA ASP A 111 -19.84 6.55 -14.06
C ASP A 111 -19.31 5.14 -13.75
N LEU A 112 -20.18 4.15 -13.76
CA LEU A 112 -19.82 2.74 -13.64
C LEU A 112 -19.28 2.16 -14.95
N VAL A 113 -19.39 2.85 -16.09
CA VAL A 113 -18.75 2.45 -17.35
C VAL A 113 -17.22 2.60 -17.22
N PRO A 114 -16.43 1.52 -17.23
CA PRO A 114 -14.98 1.58 -17.15
C PRO A 114 -14.36 2.36 -18.32
N ASN A 115 -13.23 3.03 -18.11
CA ASN A 115 -12.52 3.75 -19.18
C ASN A 115 -12.14 2.84 -20.37
N ALA A 116 -11.93 1.54 -20.13
CA ALA A 116 -11.67 0.55 -21.18
C ALA A 116 -12.84 0.36 -22.17
N TYR A 117 -14.07 0.71 -21.76
CA TYR A 117 -15.29 0.57 -22.56
C TYR A 117 -15.91 1.92 -22.97
N ARG A 118 -15.20 3.03 -22.76
CA ARG A 118 -15.65 4.37 -23.18
C ARG A 118 -15.04 4.74 -24.53
N LYS A 119 -15.82 5.40 -25.41
CA LYS A 119 -15.30 5.95 -26.67
C LYS A 119 -14.33 7.10 -26.44
N LYS A 120 -14.62 7.91 -25.43
CA LYS A 120 -13.74 8.98 -24.95
C LYS A 120 -13.36 8.70 -23.50
N GLN A 121 -12.07 8.46 -23.27
CA GLN A 121 -11.57 8.22 -21.92
C GLN A 121 -11.84 9.43 -21.02
N ASP A 122 -12.34 9.14 -19.82
CA ASP A 122 -12.46 10.10 -18.76
C ASP A 122 -11.09 10.28 -18.09
N LYS A 123 -10.43 11.40 -18.41
CA LYS A 123 -9.11 11.74 -17.88
C LYS A 123 -9.12 11.95 -16.37
N THR A 124 -10.27 12.26 -15.77
CA THR A 124 -10.37 12.43 -14.30
C THR A 124 -10.25 11.11 -13.55
N ARG A 125 -10.49 9.99 -14.26
CA ARG A 125 -10.40 8.61 -13.74
C ARG A 125 -9.08 7.92 -14.08
N LEU A 126 -8.20 8.61 -14.80
CA LEU A 126 -6.85 8.14 -15.03
C LEU A 126 -5.97 8.64 -13.88
N TYR A 127 -5.06 7.77 -13.42
CA TYR A 127 -4.01 8.20 -12.52
C TYR A 127 -3.09 9.20 -13.25
N GLY A 128 -3.19 10.49 -12.90
CA GLY A 128 -2.31 11.53 -13.41
C GLY A 128 -1.02 11.67 -12.59
N LYS A 129 0.02 12.26 -13.19
CA LYS A 129 1.29 12.66 -12.51
C LYS A 129 1.98 11.53 -11.72
N LEU A 130 2.01 10.33 -12.29
CA LEU A 130 2.66 9.17 -11.65
C LEU A 130 4.19 9.13 -11.82
N GLU A 131 4.79 10.13 -12.46
CA GLU A 131 6.25 10.24 -12.56
C GLU A 131 6.82 10.60 -11.20
N ALA A 132 7.60 9.68 -10.62
CA ALA A 132 8.34 9.96 -9.41
C ALA A 132 9.42 11.01 -9.72
N LYS A 133 9.51 12.04 -8.88
CA LYS A 133 10.58 13.04 -8.99
C LYS A 133 11.75 12.62 -8.10
N GLY A 134 12.95 12.66 -8.65
CA GLY A 134 14.19 12.33 -7.92
C GLY A 134 14.61 10.87 -8.02
N ASN A 135 15.63 10.50 -7.25
CA ASN A 135 16.21 9.16 -7.30
C ASN A 135 15.31 8.13 -6.60
N PRO A 136 15.25 6.87 -7.11
CA PRO A 136 14.54 5.77 -6.46
C PRO A 136 15.06 5.52 -5.04
N TRP A 137 14.27 4.87 -4.19
CA TRP A 137 14.71 4.59 -2.81
C TRP A 137 15.95 3.70 -2.79
N VAL A 138 15.97 2.67 -3.64
CA VAL A 138 17.11 1.75 -3.82
C VAL A 138 17.29 1.51 -5.32
N THR A 139 18.53 1.61 -5.80
CA THR A 139 18.91 1.32 -7.17
C THR A 139 20.06 0.30 -7.17
N ASN A 140 19.89 -0.85 -7.83
CA ASN A 140 20.97 -1.81 -8.04
C ASN A 140 21.82 -1.38 -9.24
N VAL A 141 23.01 -0.87 -8.97
CA VAL A 141 23.95 -0.33 -9.97
C VAL A 141 24.65 -1.46 -10.73
N SER A 142 24.84 -2.62 -10.09
CA SER A 142 25.45 -3.80 -10.73
C SER A 142 24.53 -4.52 -11.71
N ARG A 143 23.28 -4.07 -11.90
CA ARG A 143 22.38 -4.60 -12.92
C ARG A 143 22.98 -4.34 -14.32
N PRO A 144 23.10 -5.36 -15.19
CA PRO A 144 23.82 -5.22 -16.46
C PRO A 144 23.02 -4.51 -17.57
N TYR A 145 21.83 -4.00 -17.27
CA TYR A 145 20.94 -3.34 -18.22
C TYR A 145 20.11 -2.24 -17.55
N GLU A 146 19.76 -1.23 -18.34
CA GLU A 146 18.83 -0.18 -17.95
C GLU A 146 17.39 -0.53 -18.38
N ILE A 147 16.42 -0.13 -17.56
CA ILE A 147 15.01 -0.40 -17.81
C ILE A 147 14.35 0.84 -18.39
N SER A 148 14.22 0.87 -19.72
CA SER A 148 13.68 2.03 -20.44
C SER A 148 12.17 2.02 -20.65
N ARG A 149 11.52 0.85 -20.57
CA ARG A 149 10.08 0.66 -20.87
C ARG A 149 9.33 -0.12 -19.79
N GLY A 150 9.84 -0.10 -18.57
CA GLY A 150 9.26 -0.76 -17.41
C GLY A 150 8.65 0.21 -16.40
N LEU A 151 8.78 -0.16 -15.14
CA LEU A 151 8.38 0.54 -13.93
C LEU A 151 9.57 1.23 -13.24
N GLU A 152 10.64 1.53 -13.99
CA GLU A 152 11.84 2.18 -13.47
C GLU A 152 11.50 3.44 -12.65
N GLY A 153 12.05 3.52 -11.44
CA GLY A 153 11.83 4.62 -10.51
C GLY A 153 10.42 4.72 -9.91
N ARG A 154 9.52 3.75 -10.16
CA ARG A 154 8.19 3.71 -9.53
C ARG A 154 8.25 2.99 -8.19
N HIS A 155 7.69 3.60 -7.15
CA HIS A 155 7.49 2.94 -5.85
C HIS A 155 6.12 2.26 -5.81
N ILE A 156 6.10 0.96 -5.49
CA ILE A 156 4.88 0.17 -5.35
C ILE A 156 4.83 -0.39 -3.94
N ALA A 157 3.77 -0.09 -3.21
CA ALA A 157 3.48 -0.75 -1.95
C ALA A 157 2.56 -1.96 -2.21
N LEU A 158 3.01 -3.17 -1.86
CA LEU A 158 2.33 -4.42 -2.17
C LEU A 158 2.11 -5.28 -0.92
N TRP A 159 0.86 -5.66 -0.67
CA TRP A 159 0.44 -6.49 0.46
C TRP A 159 0.29 -7.96 0.04
N GLN A 160 1.00 -8.85 0.71
CA GLN A 160 1.00 -10.30 0.49
C GLN A 160 0.00 -11.06 1.37
N SER A 161 -1.21 -10.50 1.57
CA SER A 161 -2.22 -10.98 2.54
C SER A 161 -1.89 -10.67 4.02
N HIS A 162 -2.72 -11.15 4.96
CA HIS A 162 -2.81 -10.65 6.32
C HIS A 162 -1.82 -11.30 7.30
N GLY A 163 -1.64 -12.63 7.25
CA GLY A 163 -0.66 -13.36 8.07
C GLY A 163 -1.19 -13.84 9.43
N LYS A 164 -0.30 -14.38 10.27
CA LYS A 164 -0.63 -14.85 11.63
C LYS A 164 -0.77 -13.65 12.57
N VAL A 165 -1.88 -13.59 13.31
CA VAL A 165 -2.22 -12.50 14.23
C VAL A 165 -2.67 -13.03 15.59
N TYR A 166 -2.43 -12.23 16.62
CA TYR A 166 -2.94 -12.46 17.96
C TYR A 166 -4.40 -12.01 18.06
N ARG A 167 -5.29 -12.87 18.57
CA ARG A 167 -6.68 -12.52 18.87
C ARG A 167 -6.86 -12.33 20.37
N ASN A 168 -7.00 -11.07 20.78
CA ASN A 168 -7.21 -10.70 22.19
C ASN A 168 -8.40 -11.45 22.83
N GLU A 169 -9.54 -11.51 22.13
CA GLU A 169 -10.77 -12.17 22.60
C GLU A 169 -10.58 -13.67 22.93
N ARG A 170 -9.61 -14.33 22.30
CA ARG A 170 -9.36 -15.76 22.43
C ARG A 170 -8.02 -16.08 23.11
N ASN A 171 -7.25 -15.04 23.44
CA ASN A 171 -5.91 -15.16 24.02
C ASN A 171 -4.99 -16.13 23.22
N GLU A 172 -5.06 -16.09 21.89
CA GLU A 172 -4.34 -17.05 21.03
C GLU A 172 -3.75 -16.41 19.76
N TRP A 173 -2.62 -16.96 19.29
CA TRP A 173 -2.04 -16.67 17.97
C TRP A 173 -2.67 -17.56 16.91
N ARG A 174 -3.22 -16.96 15.84
CA ARG A 174 -3.86 -17.71 14.75
C ARG A 174 -3.79 -17.00 13.42
N TRP A 175 -4.03 -17.74 12.35
CA TRP A 175 -4.25 -17.16 11.03
C TRP A 175 -5.48 -16.24 11.06
N GLN A 176 -5.39 -15.12 10.35
CA GLN A 176 -6.48 -14.15 10.32
C GLN A 176 -7.71 -14.71 9.62
N ARG A 177 -7.48 -15.45 8.52
CA ARG A 177 -8.50 -16.12 7.71
C ARG A 177 -8.69 -17.58 8.15
N PRO A 178 -9.92 -18.10 8.06
CA PRO A 178 -10.18 -19.50 8.38
C PRO A 178 -9.52 -20.43 7.37
N ARG A 179 -9.36 -21.70 7.76
CA ARG A 179 -8.97 -22.76 6.83
C ARG A 179 -10.16 -23.06 5.92
N LEU A 180 -9.97 -22.92 4.61
CA LEU A 180 -10.96 -23.24 3.57
C LEU A 180 -10.31 -24.21 2.59
N PHE A 181 -10.97 -25.35 2.32
CA PHE A 181 -10.47 -26.37 1.38
C PHE A 181 -9.01 -26.79 1.64
N CYS A 182 -8.64 -27.06 2.90
CA CYS A 182 -7.27 -27.37 3.31
C CYS A 182 -6.23 -26.28 3.04
N THR A 183 -6.64 -25.07 2.67
CA THR A 183 -5.76 -23.90 2.48
C THR A 183 -6.09 -22.78 3.46
N THR A 184 -5.18 -21.82 3.60
CA THR A 184 -5.40 -20.57 4.32
C THR A 184 -4.94 -19.42 3.42
N GLU A 185 -5.81 -18.45 3.13
CA GLU A 185 -5.48 -17.28 2.28
C GLU A 185 -4.23 -16.54 2.75
N ASP A 186 -4.01 -16.45 4.08
CA ASP A 186 -2.84 -15.82 4.70
C ASP A 186 -1.50 -16.43 4.23
N LEU A 187 -1.51 -17.72 3.89
CA LEU A 187 -0.35 -18.47 3.41
C LEU A 187 -0.34 -18.58 1.88
N PHE A 188 -1.50 -18.85 1.30
CA PHE A 188 -1.64 -19.11 -0.13
C PHE A 188 -1.23 -17.90 -0.97
N THR A 189 -1.78 -16.71 -0.69
CA THR A 189 -1.47 -15.49 -1.46
C THR A 189 0.00 -15.13 -1.36
N GLN A 190 0.59 -15.28 -0.18
CA GLN A 190 2.00 -15.02 0.05
C GLN A 190 2.92 -15.91 -0.77
N SER A 191 2.52 -17.18 -1.00
CA SER A 191 3.33 -18.17 -1.71
C SER A 191 3.64 -17.80 -3.17
N PHE A 192 2.87 -16.89 -3.77
CA PHE A 192 3.15 -16.37 -5.11
C PHE A 192 3.45 -14.87 -5.15
N VAL A 193 2.94 -14.08 -4.21
CA VAL A 193 3.24 -12.64 -4.16
C VAL A 193 4.72 -12.39 -3.85
N VAL A 194 5.25 -13.04 -2.81
CA VAL A 194 6.62 -12.78 -2.34
C VAL A 194 7.70 -13.34 -3.28
N PRO A 195 7.66 -14.62 -3.69
CA PRO A 195 8.74 -15.17 -4.52
C PRO A 195 8.60 -14.90 -6.02
N TYR A 196 7.45 -14.43 -6.52
CA TYR A 196 7.26 -14.19 -7.97
C TYR A 196 6.81 -12.76 -8.29
N LEU A 197 5.69 -12.29 -7.72
CA LEU A 197 5.15 -10.98 -8.10
C LEU A 197 6.06 -9.82 -7.70
N ILE A 198 6.59 -9.82 -6.47
CA ILE A 198 7.55 -8.80 -6.01
C ILE A 198 8.79 -8.79 -6.92
N PRO A 199 9.52 -9.91 -7.12
CA PRO A 199 10.65 -9.96 -8.05
C PRO A 199 10.31 -9.54 -9.48
N MET A 200 9.12 -9.90 -9.98
CA MET A 200 8.68 -9.49 -11.32
C MET A 200 8.59 -7.95 -11.44
N LEU A 201 8.03 -7.28 -10.43
CA LEU A 201 7.94 -5.82 -10.39
C LEU A 201 9.32 -5.16 -10.20
N GLU A 202 10.17 -5.71 -9.34
CA GLU A 202 11.53 -5.22 -9.11
C GLU A 202 12.44 -5.38 -10.35
N ASN A 203 12.28 -6.49 -11.08
CA ASN A 203 12.94 -6.73 -12.37
C ASN A 203 12.39 -5.85 -13.49
N ALA A 204 11.15 -5.37 -13.34
CA ALA A 204 10.60 -4.32 -14.19
C ALA A 204 11.03 -2.91 -13.74
N GLY A 205 11.86 -2.75 -12.70
CA GLY A 205 12.43 -1.46 -12.29
C GLY A 205 11.70 -0.77 -11.15
N ALA A 206 10.64 -1.36 -10.62
CA ALA A 206 9.94 -0.80 -9.47
C ALA A 206 10.75 -0.99 -8.18
N VAL A 207 10.65 -0.04 -7.26
CA VAL A 207 10.98 -0.24 -5.86
C VAL A 207 9.74 -0.78 -5.16
N VAL A 208 9.78 -2.03 -4.70
CA VAL A 208 8.64 -2.64 -4.03
C VAL A 208 8.81 -2.61 -2.51
N PHE A 209 7.90 -1.90 -1.84
CA PHE A 209 7.76 -1.96 -0.39
C PHE A 209 6.67 -2.96 -0.03
N THR A 210 6.93 -3.78 0.99
CA THR A 210 5.94 -4.71 1.51
C THR A 210 5.88 -4.61 3.04
N PRO A 211 4.68 -4.54 3.63
CA PRO A 211 4.51 -4.26 5.06
C PRO A 211 4.59 -5.53 5.93
N ARG A 212 5.17 -6.61 5.41
CA ARG A 212 5.52 -7.83 6.17
C ARG A 212 6.90 -8.26 5.75
N GLU A 213 7.60 -8.96 6.63
CA GLU A 213 8.87 -9.60 6.29
C GLU A 213 8.71 -10.50 5.06
N ARG A 214 9.67 -10.42 4.13
CA ARG A 214 9.68 -11.17 2.87
C ARG A 214 10.66 -12.35 2.87
N ASP A 215 11.61 -12.37 3.78
CA ASP A 215 12.63 -13.41 3.83
C ASP A 215 12.19 -14.62 4.64
N TRP A 216 12.33 -15.81 4.05
CA TRP A 216 11.98 -17.08 4.68
C TRP A 216 13.09 -17.62 5.59
N GLN A 217 14.28 -17.02 5.52
CA GLN A 217 15.39 -17.32 6.40
C GLN A 217 15.00 -17.09 7.87
N ARG A 218 15.16 -18.13 8.69
CA ARG A 218 14.77 -18.12 10.12
C ARG A 218 15.86 -17.50 10.99
N TYR A 219 17.10 -17.53 10.53
CA TYR A 219 18.18 -16.83 11.20
C TYR A 219 18.09 -15.33 10.93
N GLU A 220 18.46 -14.56 11.94
CA GLU A 220 18.61 -13.11 11.85
C GLU A 220 19.95 -12.76 12.51
N VAL A 221 20.77 -12.01 11.78
CA VAL A 221 22.01 -11.45 12.28
C VAL A 221 21.90 -9.95 12.14
N ILE A 222 21.97 -9.24 13.26
CA ILE A 222 22.04 -7.78 13.29
C ILE A 222 23.47 -7.37 13.63
N VAL A 223 23.98 -6.45 12.83
CA VAL A 223 25.26 -5.79 13.03
C VAL A 223 24.95 -4.30 13.12
N ASP A 224 25.34 -3.66 14.21
CA ASP A 224 24.96 -2.28 14.54
C ASP A 224 26.06 -1.65 15.39
N ASN A 225 26.19 -0.32 15.33
CA ASN A 225 27.19 0.44 16.07
C ASN A 225 26.95 0.41 17.59
N ASN A 226 25.72 0.17 18.05
CA ASN A 226 25.43 0.02 19.47
C ASN A 226 25.44 -1.44 19.94
N THR A 227 24.88 -2.34 19.14
CA THR A 227 24.63 -3.75 19.50
C THR A 227 24.91 -4.69 18.34
N CYS A 228 25.81 -5.65 18.51
CA CYS A 228 26.09 -6.68 17.51
C CYS A 228 25.63 -8.06 17.99
N THR A 229 25.08 -8.85 17.06
CA THR A 229 24.94 -10.30 17.26
C THR A 229 26.30 -10.88 17.60
N LYS A 230 26.36 -11.80 18.58
CA LYS A 230 27.63 -12.38 19.05
C LYS A 230 28.46 -12.89 17.87
N GLY A 231 29.71 -12.45 17.77
CA GLY A 231 30.62 -12.82 16.68
C GLY A 231 30.57 -11.88 15.46
N SER A 232 29.61 -10.96 15.38
CA SER A 232 29.57 -9.95 14.30
C SER A 232 30.32 -8.68 14.70
N HIS A 233 30.75 -7.88 13.72
CA HIS A 233 31.49 -6.65 13.95
C HIS A 233 31.01 -5.49 13.10
N TYR A 234 30.92 -4.33 13.74
CA TYR A 234 30.80 -3.04 13.09
C TYR A 234 32.15 -2.31 13.17
N LEU A 235 32.58 -1.72 12.06
CA LEU A 235 33.85 -0.96 11.96
C LEU A 235 33.63 0.35 11.22
N GLU A 236 34.31 1.40 11.68
CA GLU A 236 34.37 2.72 11.02
C GLU A 236 35.81 2.99 10.58
N VAL A 237 36.01 3.24 9.29
CA VAL A 237 37.28 3.69 8.74
C VAL A 237 37.17 5.18 8.46
N GLU A 238 38.05 5.95 9.11
CA GLU A 238 38.12 7.41 9.02
C GLU A 238 39.31 7.85 8.15
N ASP A 239 39.19 9.03 7.56
CA ASP A 239 40.32 9.75 6.96
C ASP A 239 40.67 10.98 7.82
N LYS A 240 41.87 11.53 7.69
CA LYS A 240 42.31 12.71 8.45
C LYS A 240 41.33 13.88 8.39
N LYS A 241 40.57 14.01 7.29
CA LYS A 241 39.59 15.07 7.09
C LYS A 241 38.13 14.64 7.37
N TYR A 242 37.84 13.34 7.31
CA TYR A 242 36.47 12.81 7.34
C TYR A 242 36.33 11.83 8.49
N ARG A 243 35.56 12.23 9.50
CA ARG A 243 35.34 11.48 10.74
C ARG A 243 33.86 11.22 10.97
N TRP A 244 33.54 10.03 11.48
CA TRP A 244 32.18 9.64 11.79
C TRP A 244 31.71 10.30 13.08
N GLN A 245 30.48 10.79 13.09
CA GLN A 245 29.89 11.52 14.21
C GLN A 245 28.51 10.96 14.53
N ASP A 246 28.09 11.06 15.79
CA ASP A 246 26.73 10.68 16.19
C ASP A 246 25.71 11.67 15.61
N THR A 247 24.59 11.14 15.13
CA THR A 247 23.45 11.96 14.75
C THR A 247 22.69 12.43 15.97
N ASP A 248 22.00 13.55 15.82
CA ASP A 248 21.13 14.17 16.83
C ASP A 248 19.82 13.38 17.06
N LYS A 249 19.53 12.42 16.18
CA LYS A 249 18.33 11.58 16.19
C LYS A 249 18.67 10.19 16.74
N PRO A 250 17.73 9.51 17.42
CA PRO A 250 17.95 8.14 17.84
C PRO A 250 18.01 7.19 16.64
N GLY A 251 18.78 6.12 16.80
CA GLY A 251 18.94 5.03 15.85
C GLY A 251 18.38 3.71 16.35
N PHE A 252 18.56 2.66 15.57
CA PHE A 252 18.23 1.30 15.97
C PHE A 252 19.19 0.81 17.06
N ALA A 253 18.67 0.05 18.03
CA ALA A 253 19.51 -0.86 18.80
C ALA A 253 18.68 -2.07 19.27
N GLN A 254 19.27 -3.27 19.20
CA GLN A 254 18.61 -4.47 19.68
C GLN A 254 18.85 -4.69 21.18
N LYS A 255 18.05 -4.03 22.02
CA LYS A 255 18.13 -4.18 23.49
C LYS A 255 17.50 -5.47 24.03
N TYR A 256 16.53 -6.05 23.31
CA TYR A 256 15.78 -7.21 23.78
C TYR A 256 15.76 -8.34 22.76
N GLN A 257 15.64 -9.57 23.25
CA GLN A 257 15.33 -10.71 22.39
C GLN A 257 13.84 -10.75 22.02
N GLN A 258 12.97 -10.30 22.92
CA GLN A 258 11.53 -10.21 22.73
C GLN A 258 11.04 -8.82 23.14
N TYR A 259 10.18 -8.24 22.31
CA TYR A 259 9.74 -6.86 22.46
C TYR A 259 8.27 -6.80 22.91
N PRO A 260 7.93 -5.94 23.89
CA PRO A 260 6.54 -5.74 24.30
C PRO A 260 5.72 -5.07 23.20
N ASP A 261 4.39 -5.02 23.35
CA ASP A 261 3.51 -4.26 22.43
C ASP A 261 3.88 -2.77 22.41
N ASN A 262 3.72 -2.14 21.24
CA ASN A 262 3.99 -0.71 21.00
C ASN A 262 5.42 -0.24 21.33
N TYR A 263 6.39 -1.14 21.34
CA TYR A 263 7.80 -0.79 21.54
C TYR A 263 8.51 -0.55 20.21
N ASN A 264 9.22 0.58 20.10
CA ASN A 264 9.99 0.94 18.90
C ASN A 264 11.50 0.76 19.14
N PRO A 265 12.18 -0.19 18.45
CA PRO A 265 13.63 -0.38 18.61
C PRO A 265 14.48 0.72 17.95
N PHE A 266 13.89 1.58 17.09
CA PHE A 266 14.57 2.73 16.46
C PHE A 266 14.64 3.96 17.36
N THR A 267 14.24 3.84 18.62
CA THR A 267 14.42 4.89 19.64
C THR A 267 15.50 4.53 20.67
N ASP A 268 16.20 3.42 20.48
CA ASP A 268 17.05 2.82 21.51
C ASP A 268 18.55 3.06 21.34
N GLY A 269 18.99 3.30 20.10
CA GLY A 269 20.39 3.44 19.72
C GLY A 269 20.75 4.83 19.23
N THR A 270 21.90 4.92 18.58
CA THR A 270 22.43 6.10 17.91
C THR A 270 22.75 5.75 16.48
N ALA A 271 22.59 6.70 15.55
CA ALA A 271 23.09 6.56 14.19
C ALA A 271 24.35 7.40 14.01
N ARG A 272 25.11 7.09 12.96
CA ARG A 272 26.40 7.68 12.63
C ARG A 272 26.28 8.42 11.32
N PHE A 273 26.97 9.54 11.15
CA PHE A 273 27.00 10.25 9.87
C PHE A 273 28.39 10.80 9.56
N ILE A 274 28.64 11.04 8.27
CA ILE A 274 29.90 11.59 7.78
C ILE A 274 29.65 12.46 6.55
N PRO A 275 30.40 13.57 6.38
CA PRO A 275 30.35 14.36 5.16
C PRO A 275 30.80 13.56 3.93
N THR A 276 30.10 13.80 2.84
CA THR A 276 30.36 13.21 1.53
C THR A 276 31.62 13.78 0.87
N GLN A 277 32.15 13.01 -0.07
CA GLN A 277 33.27 13.44 -0.90
C GLN A 277 33.25 12.73 -2.26
N GLY A 278 33.91 13.33 -3.25
CA GLY A 278 33.81 12.87 -4.65
C GLY A 278 34.87 11.88 -5.13
N GLN A 279 35.82 11.48 -4.28
CA GLN A 279 36.80 10.43 -4.62
C GLN A 279 36.38 9.10 -3.96
N PRO A 280 36.75 7.93 -4.48
CA PRO A 280 36.46 6.67 -3.81
C PRO A 280 37.29 6.47 -2.52
N GLU A 281 36.83 5.55 -1.66
CA GLU A 281 37.63 4.82 -0.65
C GLU A 281 38.37 5.63 0.42
N LYS A 282 37.90 6.82 0.81
CA LYS A 282 38.54 7.58 1.91
C LYS A 282 38.02 7.23 3.30
N ALA A 283 36.71 7.11 3.44
CA ALA A 283 36.07 6.75 4.71
C ALA A 283 34.83 5.92 4.44
N PHE A 284 34.61 4.91 5.27
CA PHE A 284 33.51 3.96 5.11
C PHE A 284 33.13 3.33 6.44
N ALA A 285 31.95 2.71 6.47
CA ALA A 285 31.47 1.89 7.58
C ALA A 285 31.25 0.46 7.08
N GLU A 286 31.63 -0.53 7.87
CA GLU A 286 31.54 -1.95 7.54
C GLU A 286 30.70 -2.71 8.57
N TRP A 287 29.84 -3.58 8.07
CA TRP A 287 29.03 -4.50 8.86
C TRP A 287 29.37 -5.94 8.46
N ILE A 288 30.10 -6.63 9.33
CA ILE A 288 30.61 -7.98 9.10
C ILE A 288 29.82 -8.98 9.98
N PRO A 289 28.82 -9.69 9.42
CA PRO A 289 28.03 -10.68 10.16
C PRO A 289 28.83 -11.96 10.45
N ASP A 290 28.48 -12.62 11.56
CA ASP A 290 28.79 -14.04 11.80
C ASP A 290 27.56 -14.88 11.44
N ILE A 291 27.57 -15.44 10.23
CA ILE A 291 26.41 -16.14 9.66
C ILE A 291 26.27 -17.54 10.30
N PRO A 292 25.13 -17.88 10.93
CA PRO A 292 24.98 -19.16 11.64
C PRO A 292 25.04 -20.40 10.72
N GLU A 293 24.53 -20.26 9.51
CA GLU A 293 24.41 -21.35 8.52
C GLU A 293 24.54 -20.80 7.10
N LYS A 294 25.19 -21.55 6.21
CA LYS A 294 25.24 -21.19 4.79
C LYS A 294 23.83 -21.12 4.23
N GLY A 295 23.53 -20.07 3.48
CA GLY A 295 22.23 -19.95 2.82
C GLY A 295 21.95 -18.58 2.25
N LYS A 296 20.71 -18.38 1.81
CA LYS A 296 20.22 -17.08 1.33
C LYS A 296 19.71 -16.25 2.50
N TYR A 297 20.13 -14.98 2.54
CA TYR A 297 19.75 -13.99 3.53
C TYR A 297 19.36 -12.71 2.80
N ALA A 298 18.19 -12.17 3.12
CA ALA A 298 17.84 -10.80 2.77
C ALA A 298 18.72 -9.83 3.57
N VAL A 299 19.24 -8.83 2.88
CA VAL A 299 20.07 -7.78 3.46
C VAL A 299 19.24 -6.51 3.54
N TYR A 300 19.11 -6.00 4.75
CA TYR A 300 18.45 -4.74 5.05
C TYR A 300 19.44 -3.78 5.70
N VAL A 301 19.37 -2.51 5.33
CA VAL A 301 20.15 -1.43 5.96
C VAL A 301 19.21 -0.46 6.67
N SER A 302 19.72 0.25 7.66
CA SER A 302 19.03 1.38 8.26
C SER A 302 19.95 2.59 8.38
N TYR A 303 19.32 3.74 8.53
CA TYR A 303 19.94 5.06 8.64
C TYR A 303 18.89 6.07 9.13
N GLN A 304 19.35 7.26 9.48
CA GLN A 304 18.50 8.43 9.72
C GLN A 304 18.48 9.35 8.50
N THR A 305 17.31 9.90 8.19
CA THR A 305 17.21 10.99 7.21
C THR A 305 17.54 12.31 7.90
N LEU A 306 18.60 12.96 7.43
CA LEU A 306 19.12 14.23 7.90
C LEU A 306 18.85 15.35 6.86
N PRO A 307 18.86 16.64 7.25
CA PRO A 307 18.59 17.74 6.32
C PRO A 307 19.46 17.76 5.06
N GLU A 308 20.71 17.30 5.15
CA GLU A 308 21.67 17.24 4.03
C GLU A 308 21.95 15.80 3.55
N SER A 309 21.05 14.85 3.83
CA SER A 309 21.21 13.47 3.35
C SER A 309 21.27 13.42 1.82
N VAL A 310 22.23 12.66 1.31
CA VAL A 310 22.34 12.42 -0.13
C VAL A 310 21.33 11.39 -0.60
N SER A 311 21.02 11.46 -1.89
CA SER A 311 20.08 10.55 -2.56
C SER A 311 20.76 9.40 -3.31
N ASP A 312 22.10 9.33 -3.27
CA ASP A 312 22.94 8.37 -3.99
C ASP A 312 23.97 7.69 -3.07
N ALA A 313 23.62 7.46 -1.79
CA ALA A 313 24.51 6.82 -0.83
C ALA A 313 24.93 5.43 -1.31
N LYS A 314 26.24 5.19 -1.42
CA LYS A 314 26.81 3.99 -2.05
C LYS A 314 27.01 2.87 -1.04
N TYR A 315 26.27 1.78 -1.24
CA TYR A 315 26.41 0.54 -0.49
C TYR A 315 26.99 -0.57 -1.36
N LEU A 316 27.91 -1.35 -0.81
CA LEU A 316 28.45 -2.56 -1.40
C LEU A 316 28.04 -3.75 -0.55
N VAL A 317 27.44 -4.76 -1.18
CA VAL A 317 27.15 -6.04 -0.53
C VAL A 317 28.11 -7.08 -1.08
N PHE A 318 29.00 -7.58 -0.23
CA PHE A 318 29.89 -8.69 -0.54
C PHE A 318 29.18 -9.99 -0.17
N HIS A 319 29.08 -10.92 -1.11
CA HIS A 319 28.40 -12.21 -0.94
C HIS A 319 29.05 -13.29 -1.82
N ASN A 320 28.59 -14.54 -1.73
CA ASN A 320 29.17 -15.68 -2.48
C ASN A 320 29.10 -15.53 -4.02
N GLY A 321 28.34 -14.57 -4.53
CA GLY A 321 28.20 -14.28 -5.96
C GLY A 321 29.09 -13.13 -6.44
N GLY A 322 29.93 -12.56 -5.57
CA GLY A 322 30.74 -11.38 -5.85
C GLY A 322 30.28 -10.16 -5.05
N VAL A 323 30.32 -8.99 -5.69
CA VAL A 323 29.93 -7.72 -5.08
C VAL A 323 28.76 -7.13 -5.84
N THR A 324 27.69 -6.77 -5.13
CA THR A 324 26.57 -6.00 -5.70
C THR A 324 26.58 -4.59 -5.14
N GLU A 325 26.62 -3.60 -6.02
CA GLU A 325 26.61 -2.17 -5.68
C GLU A 325 25.19 -1.59 -5.74
N PHE A 326 24.86 -0.79 -4.73
CA PHE A 326 23.59 -0.10 -4.60
C PHE A 326 23.77 1.39 -4.37
N LYS A 327 22.85 2.18 -4.93
CA LYS A 327 22.61 3.57 -4.52
C LYS A 327 21.32 3.64 -3.72
N VAL A 328 21.37 4.18 -2.52
CA VAL A 328 20.24 4.33 -1.62
C VAL A 328 19.92 5.80 -1.42
N ASN A 329 18.65 6.17 -1.59
CA ASN A 329 18.19 7.53 -1.36
C ASN A 329 17.88 7.74 0.12
N GLN A 330 18.83 8.32 0.86
CA GLN A 330 18.69 8.56 2.30
C GLN A 330 17.82 9.77 2.66
N GLN A 331 17.28 10.49 1.66
CA GLN A 331 16.28 11.56 1.86
C GLN A 331 14.89 11.01 2.20
N MET A 332 14.72 9.69 2.16
CA MET A 332 13.50 8.97 2.51
C MET A 332 13.84 7.69 3.26
N GLY A 333 12.86 7.12 3.96
CA GLY A 333 13.02 5.80 4.58
C GLY A 333 13.95 5.75 5.79
N GLY A 334 14.27 6.89 6.42
CA GLY A 334 15.01 6.90 7.68
C GLY A 334 14.20 6.30 8.83
N GLY A 335 14.89 5.61 9.76
CA GLY A 335 14.27 4.99 10.93
C GLY A 335 13.46 3.72 10.63
N THR A 336 13.80 3.01 9.56
CA THR A 336 13.21 1.71 9.21
C THR A 336 14.21 0.79 8.50
N TRP A 337 13.78 -0.42 8.13
CA TRP A 337 14.59 -1.39 7.38
C TRP A 337 14.42 -1.21 5.87
N VAL A 338 15.53 -0.90 5.19
CA VAL A 338 15.59 -0.73 3.73
C VAL A 338 16.21 -1.97 3.10
N TYR A 339 15.46 -2.69 2.29
CA TYR A 339 15.95 -3.90 1.63
C TYR A 339 16.84 -3.58 0.43
N LEU A 340 17.99 -4.23 0.36
CA LEU A 340 18.90 -4.16 -0.80
C LEU A 340 18.74 -5.37 -1.73
N GLY A 341 18.52 -6.55 -1.18
CA GLY A 341 18.49 -7.79 -1.95
C GLY A 341 18.55 -9.02 -1.08
N THR A 342 18.50 -10.20 -1.71
CA THR A 342 18.72 -11.49 -1.06
C THR A 342 19.92 -12.15 -1.69
N PHE A 343 20.91 -12.48 -0.87
CA PHE A 343 22.21 -12.99 -1.33
C PHE A 343 22.58 -14.26 -0.58
N GLU A 344 23.45 -15.06 -1.19
CA GLU A 344 23.98 -16.26 -0.56
C GLU A 344 25.26 -15.94 0.21
N PHE A 345 25.32 -16.38 1.47
CA PHE A 345 26.47 -16.23 2.36
C PHE A 345 26.92 -17.59 2.87
N ASP A 346 28.23 -17.76 3.05
CA ASP A 346 28.80 -18.89 3.77
C ASP A 346 28.68 -18.71 5.28
N LYS A 347 28.65 -19.84 6.00
CA LYS A 347 28.65 -19.86 7.46
C LYS A 347 29.91 -19.18 8.01
N GLY A 348 29.76 -18.53 9.15
CA GLY A 348 30.82 -17.86 9.88
C GLY A 348 30.97 -16.39 9.49
N ARG A 349 32.06 -15.81 9.94
CA ARG A 349 32.50 -14.48 9.54
C ARG A 349 33.51 -14.60 8.39
N ASN A 350 33.28 -13.86 7.32
CA ASN A 350 34.10 -13.93 6.12
C ASN A 350 34.37 -12.54 5.55
N ASP A 351 35.57 -12.30 5.02
CA ASP A 351 35.96 -11.02 4.40
C ASP A 351 35.26 -10.77 3.05
N TYR A 352 34.46 -11.73 2.58
CA TYR A 352 33.61 -11.64 1.39
C TYR A 352 32.12 -11.78 1.73
N GLY A 353 31.75 -11.66 3.01
CA GLY A 353 30.38 -11.68 3.50
C GLY A 353 30.13 -10.48 4.40
N MET A 354 29.94 -9.29 3.83
CA MET A 354 29.76 -8.04 4.58
C MET A 354 28.98 -7.00 3.78
N VAL A 355 28.57 -5.93 4.46
CA VAL A 355 28.05 -4.71 3.83
C VAL A 355 28.98 -3.55 4.13
N VAL A 356 29.24 -2.71 3.13
CA VAL A 356 30.07 -1.50 3.27
C VAL A 356 29.29 -0.28 2.78
N LEU A 357 29.29 0.80 3.56
CA LEU A 357 28.79 2.11 3.16
C LEU A 357 29.97 3.06 2.94
N SER A 358 30.10 3.59 1.73
CA SER A 358 31.11 4.59 1.41
C SER A 358 30.59 6.01 1.60
N ASN A 359 31.47 6.94 1.99
CA ASN A 359 31.16 8.38 1.93
C ASN A 359 31.34 9.00 0.53
N GLU A 360 31.61 8.17 -0.48
CA GLU A 360 31.62 8.57 -1.89
C GLU A 360 30.20 8.97 -2.34
N SER A 361 30.04 10.16 -2.90
CA SER A 361 28.79 10.63 -3.50
C SER A 361 29.06 11.70 -4.56
N SER A 362 28.17 11.77 -5.55
CA SER A 362 28.16 12.87 -6.54
C SER A 362 27.55 14.15 -5.97
N GLN A 363 26.87 14.07 -4.83
CA GLN A 363 26.18 15.16 -4.16
C GLN A 363 27.02 15.68 -2.99
N LYS A 364 26.91 16.98 -2.71
CA LYS A 364 27.41 17.55 -1.46
C LYS A 364 26.35 17.36 -0.39
N GLY A 365 26.75 16.82 0.75
CA GLY A 365 25.87 16.53 1.88
C GLY A 365 26.50 15.50 2.81
N VAL A 366 25.68 14.65 3.41
CA VAL A 366 26.10 13.59 4.35
C VAL A 366 25.55 12.23 3.95
N VAL A 367 26.29 11.18 4.30
CA VAL A 367 25.78 9.80 4.38
C VAL A 367 25.59 9.42 5.84
N CYS A 368 24.56 8.63 6.12
CA CYS A 368 24.23 8.13 7.45
C CYS A 368 24.28 6.60 7.50
N ALA A 369 24.79 6.07 8.60
CA ALA A 369 24.95 4.66 8.93
C ALA A 369 24.24 4.37 10.26
N ASP A 370 23.65 3.19 10.41
CA ASP A 370 23.04 2.72 11.65
C ASP A 370 23.27 1.20 11.70
N ALA A 371 22.22 0.40 11.48
CA ALA A 371 22.28 -1.05 11.52
C ALA A 371 22.18 -1.72 10.14
N VAL A 372 22.73 -2.93 10.04
CA VAL A 372 22.51 -3.87 8.94
C VAL A 372 21.97 -5.18 9.49
N ARG A 373 20.95 -5.72 8.82
CA ARG A 373 20.26 -6.94 9.20
C ARG A 373 20.30 -7.95 8.06
N PHE A 374 20.75 -9.16 8.40
CA PHE A 374 20.83 -10.31 7.50
C PHE A 374 19.81 -11.34 7.93
N GLY A 375 18.88 -11.69 7.04
CA GLY A 375 17.87 -12.72 7.29
C GLY A 375 16.53 -12.17 7.79
N GLY A 376 15.49 -13.00 7.71
CA GLY A 376 14.13 -12.64 8.09
C GLY A 376 13.81 -12.84 9.57
N GLY A 377 14.48 -13.78 10.24
CA GLY A 377 14.34 -14.02 11.67
C GLY A 377 13.02 -14.67 12.10
N MET A 378 12.91 -14.84 13.42
CA MET A 378 11.70 -15.32 14.08
C MET A 378 10.86 -14.16 14.63
N GLY A 379 9.55 -14.37 14.75
CA GLY A 379 8.68 -13.41 15.41
C GLY A 379 9.09 -13.18 16.85
N ASN A 380 9.35 -11.93 17.21
CA ASN A 380 9.89 -11.51 18.51
C ASN A 380 8.97 -10.53 19.25
N ILE A 381 7.77 -10.28 18.74
CA ILE A 381 6.82 -9.34 19.34
C ILE A 381 5.86 -10.09 20.28
N VAL A 382 5.84 -9.72 21.55
CA VAL A 382 5.06 -10.38 22.60
C VAL A 382 3.60 -9.92 22.56
N ARG A 383 2.66 -10.88 22.56
CA ARG A 383 1.22 -10.64 22.77
C ARG A 383 0.65 -11.69 23.72
N GLY A 384 -0.13 -11.23 24.71
CA GLY A 384 -0.67 -12.09 25.77
C GLY A 384 0.37 -13.00 26.44
N GLY A 385 1.56 -12.44 26.70
CA GLY A 385 2.65 -13.14 27.38
C GLY A 385 3.53 -14.04 26.51
N GLN A 386 3.26 -14.17 25.21
CA GLN A 386 4.04 -15.05 24.32
C GLN A 386 4.26 -14.44 22.93
N VAL A 387 5.35 -14.82 22.27
CA VAL A 387 5.58 -14.55 20.84
C VAL A 387 4.80 -15.53 19.97
N SER A 388 4.71 -15.27 18.66
CA SER A 388 3.90 -16.08 17.74
C SER A 388 4.43 -17.50 17.48
N GLY A 389 5.71 -17.75 17.78
CA GLY A 389 6.41 -19.01 17.58
C GLY A 389 6.67 -19.38 16.11
N VAL A 390 6.48 -18.45 15.18
CA VAL A 390 6.69 -18.68 13.73
C VAL A 390 7.74 -17.72 13.17
N PRO A 391 8.36 -18.05 12.02
CA PRO A 391 9.20 -17.11 11.29
C PRO A 391 8.47 -15.79 11.01
N ARG A 392 9.19 -14.67 11.05
CA ARG A 392 8.59 -13.33 10.97
C ARG A 392 7.83 -13.08 9.67
N TYR A 393 8.26 -13.69 8.56
CA TYR A 393 7.55 -13.59 7.28
C TYR A 393 6.11 -14.12 7.34
N LEU A 394 5.80 -15.02 8.27
CA LEU A 394 4.45 -15.56 8.47
C LEU A 394 3.56 -14.69 9.36
N GLU A 395 4.15 -13.75 10.11
CA GLU A 395 3.41 -12.85 10.98
C GLU A 395 2.67 -11.78 10.17
N GLY A 396 1.60 -11.26 10.77
CA GLY A 396 0.87 -10.15 10.16
C GLY A 396 1.64 -8.83 10.21
N ALA A 397 1.25 -7.92 9.33
CA ALA A 397 1.94 -6.66 9.08
C ALA A 397 2.18 -5.83 10.35
N ARG A 398 1.30 -5.95 11.35
CA ARG A 398 1.41 -5.24 12.62
C ARG A 398 2.73 -5.48 13.34
N TYR A 399 3.16 -6.74 13.40
CA TYR A 399 4.34 -7.13 14.17
C TYR A 399 5.63 -6.73 13.44
N TRP A 400 5.63 -6.91 12.12
CA TRP A 400 6.70 -6.44 11.26
C TRP A 400 6.87 -4.92 11.34
N ALA A 401 5.79 -4.16 11.22
CA ALA A 401 5.87 -2.71 11.24
C ALA A 401 6.38 -2.17 12.59
N GLN A 402 6.03 -2.81 13.71
CA GLN A 402 6.60 -2.49 15.01
C GLN A 402 8.12 -2.75 15.03
N TRP A 403 8.54 -3.92 14.55
CA TRP A 403 9.95 -4.27 14.43
C TRP A 403 10.73 -3.37 13.46
N ALA A 404 10.05 -2.83 12.45
CA ALA A 404 10.58 -1.91 11.45
C ALA A 404 10.42 -0.43 11.84
N GLY A 405 10.10 -0.14 13.11
CA GLY A 405 10.16 1.21 13.65
C GLY A 405 8.94 2.09 13.45
N MET A 406 7.83 1.55 12.94
CA MET A 406 6.59 2.31 12.91
C MET A 406 6.04 2.50 14.33
N PRO A 407 5.76 3.75 14.75
CA PRO A 407 5.02 3.97 15.99
C PRO A 407 3.59 3.45 15.81
N TYR A 408 3.12 2.67 16.77
CA TYR A 408 1.70 2.37 16.92
C TYR A 408 1.11 3.36 17.92
N PRO A 409 0.12 4.18 17.53
CA PRO A 409 -0.64 5.01 18.48
C PRO A 409 -1.45 4.16 19.46
#